data_AF-A0AAN9YXM6-F1
#
_entry.id   AF-A0AAN9YXM6-F1
#
_cell.length_a   1.000
_cell.length_b   1.000
_cell.length_c   1.000
_cell.angle_alpha   90.00
_cell.angle_beta   90.00
_cell.angle_gamma   90.00
#
_symmetry.space_group_name_H-M   'P 1'
#
loop_
_entity.id
_entity.type
_entity.pdbx_description
1 polymer ?
#
loop_
_entity_poly.entity_id
_entity_poly.type
_entity_poly.pdbx_seq_one_letter_code
_entity_poly.pdbx_strand_id
1 'polypeptide(L)'
;MDDVSSGILSPTGPLVVRIKAHELRASSDESLPTFFRHLEEALDERRAAHKFYTIVQNTWQTSGHVDFCSGDILGQRASDARRAEFFSELERHASEFSTGSSGVRLVDGNYPYIEQAERQIAAFHGAEAGLILGSGSEANVAVWTAIPRPGDVIVYDELVHASSHEGSKRSLAVDKVMFPHNDVDVRG
;
A
#
# COMPACT_ATOMS: atom_id res chain seq x y z
N MET A 1 -17.38 31.10 -6.55
CA MET A 1 -17.65 29.70 -6.15
C MET A 1 -17.81 28.97 -7.46
N ASP A 2 -16.68 28.76 -8.15
CA ASP A 2 -16.67 28.15 -9.47
C ASP A 2 -17.23 26.75 -9.36
N ASP A 3 -18.04 26.36 -10.34
CA ASP A 3 -18.92 25.20 -10.28
C ASP A 3 -18.10 23.90 -10.24
N VAL A 4 -17.69 23.49 -9.05
CA VAL A 4 -16.97 22.24 -8.74
C VAL A 4 -17.67 21.01 -9.35
N SER A 5 -19.00 21.07 -9.48
CA SER A 5 -19.80 20.03 -10.13
C SER A 5 -19.43 19.88 -11.60
N SER A 6 -19.12 20.99 -12.29
CA SER A 6 -18.85 21.00 -13.73
C SER A 6 -17.60 20.18 -14.12
N GLY A 7 -16.55 20.19 -13.29
CA GLY A 7 -15.31 19.46 -13.57
C GLY A 7 -15.39 17.97 -13.28
N ILE A 8 -15.97 17.59 -12.14
CA ILE A 8 -16.09 16.18 -11.72
C ILE A 8 -17.11 15.42 -12.58
N LEU A 9 -18.22 16.08 -12.92
CA LEU A 9 -19.31 15.54 -13.74
C LEU A 9 -19.12 15.84 -15.23
N SER A 10 -18.01 16.45 -15.63
CA SER A 10 -17.68 16.62 -17.04
C SER A 10 -17.62 15.26 -17.75
N PRO A 11 -17.84 15.18 -19.07
CA PRO A 11 -17.82 13.93 -19.81
C PRO A 11 -16.53 13.10 -19.68
N THR A 12 -15.42 13.76 -19.33
CA THR A 12 -14.08 13.20 -19.08
C THR A 12 -13.68 13.27 -17.60
N GLY A 13 -14.59 13.71 -16.73
CA GLY A 13 -14.36 13.86 -15.30
C GLY A 13 -14.21 12.52 -14.59
N PRO A 14 -13.50 12.47 -13.45
CA PRO A 14 -13.14 11.24 -12.76
C PRO A 14 -14.35 10.39 -12.34
N LEU A 15 -15.49 11.00 -11.99
CA LEU A 15 -16.70 10.23 -11.67
C LEU A 15 -17.34 9.63 -12.92
N VAL A 16 -17.43 10.38 -14.01
CA VAL A 16 -17.98 9.86 -15.27
C VAL A 16 -17.12 8.73 -15.83
N VAL A 17 -15.79 8.87 -15.76
CA VAL A 17 -14.85 7.80 -16.14
C VAL A 17 -15.07 6.55 -15.29
N ARG A 18 -15.23 6.68 -13.96
CA ARG A 18 -15.53 5.55 -13.07
C ARG A 18 -16.86 4.89 -13.42
N ILE A 19 -17.92 5.66 -13.63
CA ILE A 19 -19.24 5.13 -13.98
C ILE A 19 -19.18 4.34 -15.29
N LYS A 20 -18.59 4.91 -16.34
CA LYS A 20 -18.42 4.24 -17.64
C LYS A 20 -17.58 2.97 -17.54
N ALA A 21 -16.61 2.93 -16.63
CA ALA A 21 -15.76 1.75 -16.44
C ALA A 21 -16.51 0.53 -15.87
N HIS A 22 -17.70 0.74 -15.28
CA HIS A 22 -18.58 -0.34 -14.82
C HIS A 22 -19.54 -0.86 -15.90
N GLU A 23 -19.55 -0.27 -17.11
CA GLU A 23 -20.36 -0.79 -18.21
C GLU A 23 -19.84 -2.16 -18.65
N LEU A 24 -20.74 -3.14 -18.73
CA LEU A 24 -20.40 -4.50 -19.15
C LEU A 24 -19.89 -4.49 -20.59
N ARG A 25 -18.78 -5.21 -20.82
CA ARG A 25 -18.13 -5.32 -22.13
C ARG A 25 -18.25 -6.76 -22.57
N ALA A 26 -19.48 -7.13 -22.94
CA ALA A 26 -19.91 -8.50 -23.25
C ALA A 26 -18.78 -9.38 -23.82
N SER A 27 -18.48 -10.48 -23.14
CA SER A 27 -17.43 -11.44 -23.52
C SER A 27 -17.68 -12.21 -24.82
N SER A 28 -18.82 -11.96 -25.46
CA SER A 28 -19.35 -12.73 -26.60
C SER A 28 -18.80 -12.30 -27.96
N ASP A 29 -17.79 -11.43 -28.01
CA ASP A 29 -17.10 -11.15 -29.27
C ASP A 29 -16.24 -12.35 -29.66
N GLU A 30 -16.80 -13.21 -30.52
CA GLU A 30 -16.12 -14.42 -31.00
C GLU A 30 -14.86 -14.13 -31.82
N SER A 31 -14.65 -12.87 -32.24
CA SER A 31 -13.43 -12.45 -32.94
C SER A 31 -12.21 -12.31 -32.03
N LEU A 32 -12.42 -12.21 -30.70
CA LEU A 32 -11.33 -12.10 -29.72
C LEU A 32 -10.72 -13.47 -29.40
N PRO A 33 -9.39 -13.55 -29.20
CA PRO A 33 -8.75 -14.75 -28.67
C PRO A 33 -9.31 -15.15 -27.30
N THR A 34 -9.35 -16.45 -27.01
CA THR A 34 -9.94 -17.03 -25.79
C THR A 34 -9.46 -16.37 -24.50
N PHE A 35 -8.17 -16.04 -24.39
CA PHE A 35 -7.63 -15.33 -23.23
C PHE A 35 -8.35 -14.01 -22.95
N PHE A 36 -8.56 -13.20 -23.98
CA PHE A 36 -9.21 -11.88 -23.84
C PHE A 36 -10.70 -12.01 -23.54
N ARG A 37 -11.37 -13.04 -24.08
CA ARG A 37 -12.77 -13.32 -23.71
C ARG A 37 -12.89 -13.69 -22.22
N HIS A 38 -12.06 -14.63 -21.74
CA HIS A 38 -12.05 -15.01 -20.31
C HIS A 38 -11.66 -13.83 -19.41
N LEU A 39 -10.76 -12.96 -19.87
CA LEU A 39 -10.41 -11.75 -19.15
C LEU A 39 -11.63 -10.82 -19.03
N GLU A 40 -12.35 -10.55 -20.12
CA GLU A 40 -13.55 -9.71 -20.07
C GLU A 40 -14.67 -10.34 -19.23
N GLU A 41 -14.84 -11.66 -19.24
CA GLU A 41 -15.77 -12.37 -18.34
C GLU A 41 -15.43 -12.11 -16.87
N ALA A 42 -14.17 -12.32 -16.48
CA ALA A 42 -13.72 -12.07 -15.11
C ALA A 42 -13.82 -10.59 -14.71
N LEU A 43 -13.63 -9.66 -15.66
CA LEU A 43 -13.81 -8.24 -15.41
C LEU A 43 -15.30 -7.87 -15.31
N ASP A 44 -16.17 -8.44 -16.14
CA ASP A 44 -17.62 -8.22 -16.12
C ASP A 44 -18.25 -8.69 -14.81
N GLU A 45 -17.78 -9.79 -14.21
CA GLU A 45 -18.18 -10.18 -12.85
C GLU A 45 -17.92 -9.06 -11.83
N ARG A 46 -16.75 -8.40 -11.92
CA ARG A 46 -16.40 -7.26 -11.05
C ARG A 46 -17.20 -6.01 -11.39
N ARG A 47 -17.46 -5.74 -12.67
CA ARG A 47 -18.25 -4.59 -13.13
C ARG A 47 -19.70 -4.70 -12.66
N ALA A 48 -20.34 -5.86 -12.86
CA ALA A 48 -21.70 -6.16 -12.41
C ALA A 48 -21.87 -6.05 -10.89
N ALA A 49 -20.85 -6.47 -10.13
CA ALA A 49 -20.84 -6.35 -8.67
C ALA A 49 -20.46 -4.94 -8.17
N HIS A 50 -20.20 -3.98 -9.05
CA HIS A 50 -19.66 -2.64 -8.72
C HIS A 50 -18.35 -2.68 -7.91
N LYS A 51 -17.53 -3.72 -8.11
CA LYS A 51 -16.21 -3.93 -7.48
C LYS A 51 -15.05 -3.72 -8.44
N PHE A 52 -15.31 -3.20 -9.64
CA PHE A 52 -14.29 -2.85 -10.62
C PHE A 52 -13.58 -1.56 -10.21
N TYR A 53 -12.28 -1.62 -9.97
CA TYR A 53 -11.48 -0.45 -9.60
C TYR A 53 -10.97 0.27 -10.85
N THR A 54 -11.20 1.58 -10.89
CA THR A 54 -10.66 2.44 -11.94
C THR A 54 -9.70 3.46 -11.34
N ILE A 55 -8.47 3.45 -11.84
CA ILE A 55 -7.48 4.47 -11.50
C ILE A 55 -7.89 5.76 -12.18
N VAL A 56 -8.15 6.80 -11.39
CA VAL A 56 -8.45 8.15 -11.87
C VAL A 56 -7.53 9.13 -11.18
N GLN A 57 -7.19 10.21 -11.87
CA GLN A 57 -6.39 11.28 -11.29
C GLN A 57 -7.13 11.89 -10.10
N ASN A 58 -6.43 12.03 -8.98
CA ASN A 58 -6.94 12.77 -7.85
C ASN A 58 -6.85 14.28 -8.15
N THR A 59 -7.97 14.97 -8.06
CA THR A 59 -8.03 16.41 -8.39
C THR A 59 -7.92 17.31 -7.17
N TRP A 60 -8.03 16.77 -5.95
CA TRP A 60 -8.03 17.58 -4.73
C TRP A 60 -6.80 18.48 -4.55
N GLN A 61 -5.67 18.13 -5.17
CA GLN A 61 -4.44 18.93 -5.14
C GLN A 61 -4.53 20.18 -6.02
N THR A 62 -5.37 20.18 -7.04
CA THR A 62 -5.45 21.22 -8.07
C THR A 62 -6.79 21.93 -8.11
N SER A 63 -7.83 21.37 -7.49
CA SER A 63 -9.21 21.84 -7.61
C SER A 63 -9.74 22.64 -6.41
N GLY A 64 -8.87 23.05 -5.48
CA GLY A 64 -9.29 23.76 -4.27
C GLY A 64 -10.19 22.94 -3.32
N HIS A 65 -10.24 21.61 -3.50
CA HIS A 65 -11.04 20.72 -2.65
C HIS A 65 -10.27 20.35 -1.38
N VAL A 66 -11.03 20.00 -0.34
CA VAL A 66 -10.49 19.41 0.89
C VAL A 66 -10.42 17.89 0.73
N ASP A 67 -9.26 17.31 1.06
CA ASP A 67 -9.03 15.87 1.02
C ASP A 67 -9.37 15.22 2.38
N PHE A 68 -10.33 14.30 2.37
CA PHE A 68 -10.76 13.52 3.55
C PHE A 68 -10.35 12.04 3.47
N CYS A 69 -9.58 11.64 2.46
CA CYS A 69 -9.33 10.24 2.14
C CYS A 69 -7.86 9.83 2.20
N SER A 70 -6.91 10.78 2.13
CA SER A 70 -5.49 10.42 2.21
C SER A 70 -5.09 9.89 3.59
N GLY A 71 -4.07 9.03 3.60
CA GLY A 71 -3.41 8.57 4.82
C GLY A 71 -2.42 9.57 5.42
N ASP A 72 -2.33 10.80 4.90
CA ASP A 72 -1.45 11.85 5.45
C ASP A 72 -2.15 12.54 6.63
N ILE A 73 -2.36 11.77 7.70
CA ILE A 73 -3.16 12.15 8.88
C ILE A 73 -2.65 13.45 9.52
N LEU A 74 -1.34 13.70 9.47
CA LEU A 74 -0.71 14.87 10.08
C LEU A 74 -0.40 15.99 9.07
N GLY A 75 -0.82 15.85 7.81
CA GLY A 75 -0.56 16.84 6.76
C GLY A 75 0.93 17.07 6.48
N GLN A 76 1.79 16.08 6.76
CA GLN A 76 3.24 16.23 6.66
C GLN A 76 3.67 16.50 5.22
N ARG A 77 2.91 15.99 4.25
CA ARG A 77 3.16 16.22 2.81
C ARG A 77 3.04 17.69 2.44
N ALA A 78 2.08 18.41 3.04
CA ALA A 78 1.80 19.80 2.74
C ALA A 78 2.69 20.78 3.54
N SER A 79 3.42 20.29 4.56
CA SER A 79 4.24 21.12 5.44
C SER A 79 5.47 21.69 4.72
N ASP A 80 5.50 23.02 4.58
CA ASP A 80 6.65 23.75 4.02
C ASP A 80 7.93 23.54 4.86
N ALA A 81 7.79 23.49 6.19
CA ALA A 81 8.91 23.22 7.09
C ALA A 81 9.51 21.82 6.85
N ARG A 82 8.66 20.80 6.66
CA ARG A 82 9.15 19.45 6.32
C ARG A 82 9.79 19.39 4.95
N ARG A 83 9.22 20.10 3.97
CA ARG A 83 9.78 20.18 2.63
C ARG A 83 11.14 20.88 2.63
N ALA A 84 11.28 21.96 3.38
CA ALA A 84 12.54 22.67 3.54
C ALA A 84 13.60 21.79 4.24
N GLU A 85 13.23 21.06 5.30
CA GLU A 85 14.15 20.15 5.98
C GLU A 85 14.61 19.03 5.05
N PHE A 86 13.71 18.45 4.25
CA PHE A 86 14.06 17.43 3.27
C PHE A 86 15.12 17.92 2.28
N PHE A 87 14.96 19.13 1.73
CA PHE A 87 15.96 19.70 0.83
C PHE A 87 17.27 20.02 1.54
N SER A 88 17.23 20.53 2.77
CA SER A 88 18.44 20.79 3.56
C SER A 88 19.23 19.51 3.84
N GLU A 89 18.55 18.40 4.18
CA GLU A 89 19.19 17.09 4.37
C GLU A 89 19.84 16.58 3.07
N LEU A 90 19.18 16.73 1.92
CA LEU A 90 19.78 16.38 0.64
C LEU A 90 21.04 17.21 0.35
N GLU A 91 21.02 18.51 0.64
CA GLU A 91 22.18 19.38 0.49
C GLU A 91 23.33 18.99 1.41
N ARG A 92 23.04 18.61 2.68
CA ARG A 92 24.05 18.12 3.65
C ARG A 92 24.77 16.87 3.16
N HIS A 93 24.10 16.03 2.39
CA HIS A 93 24.62 14.75 1.89
C HIS A 93 24.88 14.73 0.38
N ALA A 94 24.94 15.89 -0.29
CA ALA A 94 24.94 15.99 -1.75
C ALA A 94 26.07 15.20 -2.46
N SER A 95 27.24 15.04 -1.82
CA SER A 95 28.37 14.27 -2.37
C SER A 95 28.24 12.76 -2.24
N GLU A 96 27.41 12.28 -1.31
CA GLU A 96 27.21 10.85 -1.00
C GLU A 96 25.84 10.35 -1.48
N PHE A 97 24.92 11.29 -1.74
CA PHE A 97 23.56 10.98 -2.17
C PHE A 97 23.54 10.37 -3.57
N SER A 98 22.91 9.20 -3.66
CA SER A 98 22.56 8.54 -4.91
C SER A 98 21.04 8.40 -4.99
N THR A 99 20.47 8.55 -6.18
CA THR A 99 19.03 8.36 -6.41
C THR A 99 18.60 6.88 -6.40
N GLY A 100 19.55 5.96 -6.31
CA GLY A 100 19.31 4.52 -6.24
C GLY A 100 20.37 3.79 -5.43
N SER A 101 20.01 2.59 -4.97
CA SER A 101 20.87 1.78 -4.10
C SER A 101 21.85 0.86 -4.83
N SER A 102 21.93 0.93 -6.18
CA SER A 102 22.82 0.10 -7.02
C SER A 102 22.77 -1.43 -6.84
N GLY A 103 21.95 -1.96 -5.92
CA GLY A 103 21.89 -3.36 -5.54
C GLY A 103 21.00 -3.61 -4.33
N VAL A 104 20.89 -4.89 -3.96
CA VAL A 104 20.18 -5.32 -2.75
C VAL A 104 21.06 -5.14 -1.52
N ARG A 105 20.43 -5.02 -0.34
CA ARG A 105 21.11 -4.79 0.96
C ARG A 105 22.27 -5.76 1.23
N LEU A 106 22.11 -7.03 0.87
CA LEU A 106 23.12 -8.07 1.16
C LEU A 106 24.38 -7.97 0.28
N VAL A 107 24.32 -7.26 -0.85
CA VAL A 107 25.41 -7.24 -1.83
C VAL A 107 26.09 -5.87 -1.85
N ASP A 108 25.38 -4.84 -2.33
CA ASP A 108 25.98 -3.50 -2.55
C ASP A 108 24.99 -2.35 -2.28
N GLY A 109 23.83 -2.65 -1.71
CA GLY A 109 22.75 -1.69 -1.47
C GLY A 109 22.57 -1.27 -0.02
N ASN A 110 23.54 -1.53 0.85
CA ASN A 110 23.49 -1.16 2.27
C ASN A 110 24.50 -0.06 2.57
N TYR A 111 24.00 1.12 2.96
CA TYR A 111 24.80 2.34 3.15
C TYR A 111 24.69 2.88 4.58
N PRO A 112 25.67 3.67 5.05
CA PRO A 112 25.63 4.22 6.41
C PRO A 112 24.35 5.00 6.74
N TYR A 113 23.78 5.70 5.76
CA TYR A 113 22.57 6.51 5.94
C TYR A 113 21.33 5.65 6.26
N ILE A 114 21.12 4.52 5.57
CA ILE A 114 19.97 3.65 5.85
C ILE A 114 20.10 2.97 7.21
N GLU A 115 21.32 2.59 7.62
CA GLU A 115 21.54 2.04 8.96
C GLU A 115 21.35 3.08 10.06
N GLN A 116 21.73 4.35 9.81
CA GLN A 116 21.48 5.44 10.74
C GLN A 116 19.97 5.68 10.92
N ALA A 117 19.21 5.69 9.82
CA ALA A 117 17.76 5.80 9.86
C ALA A 117 17.15 4.62 10.64
N GLU A 118 17.61 3.39 10.41
CA GLU A 118 17.17 2.20 11.15
C GLU A 118 17.46 2.30 12.65
N ARG A 119 18.64 2.80 13.05
CA ARG A 119 18.96 3.05 14.46
C ARG A 119 18.06 4.13 15.08
N GLN A 120 17.74 5.19 14.34
CA GLN A 120 16.82 6.22 14.81
C GLN A 120 15.39 5.69 14.97
N ILE A 121 14.92 4.87 14.02
CA ILE A 121 13.61 4.20 14.09
C ILE A 121 13.57 3.24 15.29
N ALA A 122 14.63 2.45 15.50
CA ALA A 122 14.74 1.54 16.64
C ALA A 122 14.69 2.31 17.96
N ALA A 123 15.49 3.37 18.09
CA ALA A 123 15.52 4.23 19.27
C ALA A 123 14.16 4.89 19.54
N PHE A 124 13.47 5.37 18.49
CA PHE A 124 12.14 5.96 18.61
C PHE A 124 11.09 4.98 19.17
N HIS A 125 11.15 3.71 18.74
CA HIS A 125 10.23 2.66 19.20
C HIS A 125 10.71 1.93 20.48
N GLY A 126 11.89 2.26 21.01
CA GLY A 126 12.48 1.54 22.14
C GLY A 126 12.85 0.08 21.82
N ALA A 127 13.16 -0.21 20.55
CA ALA A 127 13.53 -1.55 20.07
C ALA A 127 15.06 -1.71 19.99
N GLU A 128 15.54 -2.96 20.03
CA GLU A 128 16.97 -3.29 19.92
C GLU A 128 17.53 -3.00 18.52
N ALA A 129 16.70 -3.16 17.49
CA ALA A 129 17.06 -2.96 16.09
C ALA A 129 15.85 -2.52 15.26
N GLY A 130 16.11 -1.93 14.09
CA GLY A 130 15.13 -1.54 13.09
C GLY A 130 15.55 -2.05 11.71
N LEU A 131 14.58 -2.29 10.84
CA LEU A 131 14.83 -2.72 9.45
C LEU A 131 13.85 -2.00 8.51
N ILE A 132 14.38 -1.29 7.51
CA ILE A 132 13.60 -0.61 6.48
C ILE A 132 13.33 -1.58 5.31
N LEU A 133 12.07 -1.67 4.93
CA LEU A 133 11.57 -2.45 3.78
C LEU A 133 10.77 -1.54 2.84
N GLY A 134 10.48 -1.99 1.62
CA GLY A 134 9.88 -1.16 0.58
C GLY A 134 8.47 -0.68 0.89
N SER A 135 7.75 -1.38 1.76
CA SER A 135 6.45 -0.94 2.30
C SER A 135 6.11 -1.62 3.62
N GLY A 136 5.11 -1.10 4.34
CA GLY A 136 4.54 -1.77 5.51
C GLY A 136 3.92 -3.14 5.18
N SER A 137 3.41 -3.33 3.96
CA SER A 137 2.92 -4.64 3.51
C SER A 137 4.06 -5.67 3.40
N GLU A 138 5.20 -5.28 2.82
CA GLU A 138 6.38 -6.13 2.76
C GLU A 138 6.93 -6.42 4.16
N ALA A 139 6.92 -5.43 5.05
CA ALA A 139 7.34 -5.60 6.43
C ALA A 139 6.51 -6.64 7.17
N ASN A 140 5.18 -6.57 7.08
CA ASN A 140 4.32 -7.58 7.67
C ASN A 140 4.62 -8.96 7.08
N VAL A 141 4.67 -9.10 5.75
CA VAL A 141 4.97 -10.39 5.11
C VAL A 141 6.29 -10.95 5.64
N ALA A 142 7.35 -10.14 5.70
CA ALA A 142 8.67 -10.55 6.18
C ALA A 142 8.64 -11.07 7.62
N VAL A 143 7.92 -10.40 8.52
CA VAL A 143 7.74 -10.84 9.92
C VAL A 143 7.13 -12.23 9.98
N TRP A 144 6.00 -12.45 9.29
CA TRP A 144 5.30 -13.74 9.31
C TRP A 144 6.07 -14.88 8.67
N THR A 145 6.92 -14.58 7.68
CA THR A 145 7.72 -15.60 7.00
C THR A 145 9.03 -15.92 7.70
N ALA A 146 9.65 -14.94 8.38
CA ALA A 146 11.01 -15.08 8.91
C ALA A 146 11.05 -15.50 10.38
N ILE A 147 10.09 -15.06 11.19
CA ILE A 147 10.13 -15.27 12.64
C ILE A 147 9.55 -16.63 13.04
N PRO A 148 8.30 -16.99 12.67
CA PRO A 148 7.69 -18.23 13.15
C PRO A 148 8.42 -19.47 12.66
N ARG A 149 8.53 -20.48 13.51
CA ARG A 149 9.23 -21.75 13.27
C ARG A 149 8.25 -22.93 13.31
N PRO A 150 8.65 -24.09 12.76
CA PRO A 150 7.89 -25.32 12.97
C PRO A 150 7.71 -25.61 14.46
N GLY A 151 6.48 -25.82 14.90
CA GLY A 151 6.11 -26.03 16.30
C GLY A 151 5.64 -24.77 17.03
N ASP A 152 5.81 -23.58 16.45
CA ASP A 152 5.21 -22.36 16.99
C ASP A 152 3.72 -22.29 16.65
N VAL A 153 2.97 -21.57 17.49
CA VAL A 153 1.56 -21.22 17.25
C VAL A 153 1.47 -19.73 16.93
N ILE A 154 0.83 -19.42 15.80
CA ILE A 154 0.49 -18.05 15.42
C ILE A 154 -0.92 -17.74 15.93
N VAL A 155 -1.07 -16.70 16.75
CA VAL A 155 -2.38 -16.17 17.19
C VAL A 155 -2.59 -14.80 16.56
N TYR A 156 -3.71 -14.59 15.86
CA TYR A 156 -3.95 -13.34 15.12
C TYR A 156 -5.43 -12.92 15.08
N ASP A 157 -5.63 -11.60 15.02
CA ASP A 157 -6.94 -10.96 14.96
C ASP A 157 -7.63 -11.22 13.60
N GLU A 158 -8.94 -11.47 13.58
CA GLU A 158 -9.69 -11.76 12.35
C GLU A 158 -9.69 -10.62 11.31
N LEU A 159 -9.50 -9.38 11.75
CA LEU A 159 -9.44 -8.18 10.90
C LEU A 159 -8.01 -7.66 10.72
N VAL A 160 -7.00 -8.48 11.03
CA VAL A 160 -5.60 -8.11 10.76
C VAL A 160 -5.42 -7.80 9.26
N HIS A 161 -4.55 -6.84 8.96
CA HIS A 161 -4.35 -6.37 7.59
C HIS A 161 -4.01 -7.52 6.61
N ALA A 162 -4.50 -7.42 5.37
CA ALA A 162 -4.35 -8.46 4.34
C ALA A 162 -2.90 -8.95 4.14
N SER A 163 -1.90 -8.05 4.28
CA SER A 163 -0.49 -8.44 4.18
C SER A 163 -0.05 -9.45 5.24
N SER A 164 -0.71 -9.47 6.41
CA SER A 164 -0.46 -10.47 7.45
C SER A 164 -0.96 -11.84 7.05
N HIS A 165 -2.13 -11.92 6.41
CA HIS A 165 -2.62 -13.18 5.85
C HIS A 165 -1.72 -13.70 4.74
N GLU A 166 -1.24 -12.82 3.85
CA GLU A 166 -0.29 -13.20 2.80
C GLU A 166 1.04 -13.72 3.36
N GLY A 167 1.56 -13.08 4.40
CA GLY A 167 2.73 -13.57 5.12
C GLY A 167 2.49 -14.91 5.82
N SER A 168 1.35 -15.04 6.52
CA SER A 168 0.97 -16.26 7.23
C SER A 168 0.84 -17.46 6.29
N LYS A 169 0.33 -17.30 5.07
CA LYS A 169 0.31 -18.38 4.06
C LYS A 169 1.70 -18.95 3.73
N ARG A 170 2.75 -18.14 3.88
CA ARG A 170 4.15 -18.50 3.61
C ARG A 170 4.93 -18.84 4.88
N SER A 171 4.29 -18.79 6.04
CA SER A 171 4.92 -19.06 7.34
C SER A 171 5.23 -20.54 7.52
N LEU A 172 6.28 -20.84 8.30
CA LEU A 172 6.68 -22.19 8.67
C LEU A 172 5.88 -22.76 9.84
N ALA A 173 5.19 -21.91 10.61
CA ALA A 173 4.28 -22.37 11.66
C ALA A 173 3.07 -23.05 11.04
N VAL A 174 2.76 -24.25 11.51
CA VAL A 174 1.62 -25.06 11.05
C VAL A 174 0.35 -24.60 11.76
N ASP A 175 0.45 -24.34 13.06
CA ASP A 175 -0.68 -23.99 13.90
C ASP A 175 -0.97 -22.48 13.87
N LYS A 176 -2.18 -22.14 13.46
CA LYS A 176 -2.66 -20.76 13.26
C LYS A 176 -4.05 -20.65 13.87
N VAL A 177 -4.18 -19.80 14.89
CA VAL A 177 -5.41 -19.57 15.64
C VAL A 177 -5.86 -18.14 15.41
N MET A 178 -7.06 -17.99 14.87
CA MET A 178 -7.70 -16.70 14.67
C MET A 178 -8.59 -16.38 15.88
N PHE A 179 -8.56 -15.13 16.36
CA PHE A 179 -9.48 -14.65 17.39
C PHE A 179 -10.37 -13.50 16.88
N PRO A 180 -11.60 -13.35 17.41
CA PRO A 180 -12.51 -12.24 17.10
C PRO A 180 -11.87 -10.87 17.32
N HIS A 181 -12.28 -9.89 16.53
CA HIS A 181 -11.61 -8.59 16.49
C HIS A 181 -11.57 -7.90 17.86
N ASN A 182 -10.36 -7.55 18.32
CA ASN A 182 -10.09 -6.92 19.61
C ASN A 182 -10.69 -7.65 20.84
N ASP A 183 -10.92 -8.97 20.76
CA ASP A 183 -11.42 -9.77 21.87
C ASP A 183 -10.29 -10.53 22.57
N VAL A 184 -9.98 -10.11 23.80
CA VAL A 184 -8.93 -10.69 24.63
C VAL A 184 -9.42 -11.81 25.56
N ASP A 185 -10.74 -11.99 25.67
CA ASP A 185 -11.37 -12.96 26.59
C ASP A 185 -11.67 -14.30 25.93
N VAL A 186 -11.26 -14.48 24.67
CA VAL A 186 -11.45 -15.72 23.92
C VAL A 186 -10.68 -16.85 24.59
N ARG A 187 -11.44 -17.75 25.24
CA ARG A 187 -10.92 -18.97 25.84
C ARG A 187 -11.01 -20.08 24.80
N GLY A 188 -9.86 -20.56 24.35
CA GLY A 188 -9.72 -21.76 23.50
C GLY A 188 -10.03 -23.05 24.26
#